data_AF-A0A9R0ZKD9-F1
#
_entry.id   AF-A0A9R0ZKD9-F1
#
_cell.length_a   1.000
_cell.length_b   1.000
_cell.length_c   1.000
_cell.angle_alpha   90.00
_cell.angle_beta   90.00
_cell.angle_gamma   90.00
#
_symmetry.space_group_name_H-M   'P 1'
#
loop_
_entity.id
_entity.type
_entity.pdbx_description
1 polymer ?
#
loop_
_entity_poly.entity_id
_entity_poly.type
_entity_poly.pdbx_seq_one_letter_code
_entity_poly.pdbx_strand_id
1 'polypeptide(L)'
;MQNTCLTGTAGVWRISALNEAGGWKDRTTVEDMDLAVRASLKGWKFVYLGDLRVKSELPSTFKAFRYQQHRWSCGPANLFRKMLMEIVKNQKVTLWKKIYVIYNFFLVRKIIGHILTSVFYCLVIPATVFVPEVEIPRWGYFYIPTVITLLNAVGTPRSFHLVIFWVLFENVMSLHRTKATFSGLLELGRVNEWVVTEKLGDILKMKVQSKVTKKLRMRIRERLQLLELGVAAYIFFCGSYDLLFGKRYYYVFLFMQSIAFFVVGVGFVGTLVPN
;
A
#
# COMPACT_ATOMS: atom_id res chain seq x y z
N MET A 1 22.07 -8.38 -11.79
CA MET A 1 21.37 -7.13 -12.14
C MET A 1 20.44 -6.76 -11.00
N GLN A 2 20.76 -5.74 -10.21
CA GLN A 2 19.82 -5.22 -9.22
C GLN A 2 18.74 -4.41 -9.96
N ASN A 3 17.53 -4.97 -10.03
CA ASN A 3 16.37 -4.35 -10.67
C ASN A 3 15.64 -3.45 -9.67
N THR A 4 16.34 -2.43 -9.17
CA THR A 4 15.82 -1.51 -8.16
C THR A 4 15.19 -0.29 -8.84
N CYS A 5 13.95 0.05 -8.48
CA CYS A 5 13.38 1.35 -8.82
C CYS A 5 13.94 2.38 -7.84
N LEU A 6 14.48 3.49 -8.36
CA LEU A 6 14.83 4.62 -7.51
C LEU A 6 13.57 5.16 -6.85
N THR A 7 13.64 5.38 -5.55
CA THR A 7 12.63 6.09 -4.76
C THR A 7 12.86 7.59 -4.90
N GLY A 8 11.80 8.39 -4.83
CA GLY A 8 11.88 9.86 -4.93
C GLY A 8 12.72 10.56 -3.85
N THR A 9 13.23 9.82 -2.85
CA THR A 9 14.19 10.31 -1.86
C THR A 9 15.43 9.41 -1.81
N ALA A 10 16.57 9.99 -1.41
CA ALA A 10 17.88 9.33 -1.32
C ALA A 10 18.41 8.72 -2.64
N GLY A 11 17.85 9.10 -3.78
CA GLY A 11 18.32 8.71 -5.11
C GLY A 11 19.23 9.77 -5.73
N VAL A 12 20.30 9.33 -6.40
CA VAL A 12 21.18 10.20 -7.19
C VAL A 12 21.07 9.83 -8.66
N TRP A 13 20.91 10.85 -9.51
CA TRP A 13 20.79 10.69 -10.95
C TRP A 13 22.01 11.25 -11.67
N ARG A 14 22.52 10.51 -12.66
CA ARG A 14 23.42 11.09 -13.64
C ARG A 14 22.64 12.07 -14.51
N ILE A 15 23.17 13.28 -14.71
CA ILE A 15 22.53 14.31 -15.54
C ILE A 15 22.29 13.80 -16.96
N SER A 16 23.26 13.06 -17.53
CA SER A 16 23.11 12.44 -18.85
C SER A 16 21.91 11.48 -18.91
N ALA A 17 21.72 10.64 -17.87
CA ALA A 17 20.61 9.70 -17.80
C ALA A 17 19.26 10.42 -17.71
N LEU A 18 19.19 11.50 -16.92
CA LEU A 18 18.00 12.34 -16.80
C LEU A 18 17.64 12.97 -18.16
N ASN A 19 18.62 13.53 -18.85
CA ASN A 19 18.42 14.18 -20.15
C ASN A 19 18.00 13.16 -21.23
N GLU A 20 18.65 12.00 -21.31
CA GLU A 20 18.31 10.94 -22.27
C GLU A 20 16.93 10.31 -22.03
N ALA A 21 16.50 10.25 -20.77
CA ALA A 21 15.16 9.78 -20.41
C ALA A 21 14.09 10.82 -20.79
N GLY A 22 14.45 12.08 -21.06
CA GLY A 22 13.53 13.17 -21.37
C GLY A 22 13.06 13.94 -20.15
N GLY A 23 13.89 14.00 -19.08
CA GLY A 23 13.63 14.80 -17.89
C GLY A 23 12.46 14.32 -17.03
N TRP A 24 12.02 15.19 -16.12
CA TRP A 24 10.85 14.98 -15.27
C TRP A 24 9.57 15.26 -16.06
N LYS A 25 8.56 14.41 -15.87
CA LYS A 25 7.24 14.57 -16.50
C LYS A 25 6.18 14.62 -15.41
N ASP A 26 5.20 15.50 -15.56
CA ASP A 26 4.10 15.77 -14.63
C ASP A 26 2.87 14.86 -14.84
N ARG A 27 2.96 13.90 -15.77
CA ARG A 27 1.83 13.04 -16.17
C ARG A 27 1.25 12.15 -15.07
N THR A 28 1.95 11.93 -13.97
CA THR A 28 1.54 11.05 -12.87
C THR A 28 2.12 11.52 -11.53
N THR A 29 1.48 11.17 -10.42
CA THR A 29 1.93 11.40 -9.04
C THR A 29 3.13 10.53 -8.60
N VAL A 30 3.79 9.85 -9.54
CA VAL A 30 4.96 9.00 -9.31
C VAL A 30 6.00 9.29 -10.40
N GLU A 31 6.38 10.56 -10.48
CA GLU A 31 7.34 11.09 -11.45
C GLU A 31 8.71 10.42 -11.37
N ASP A 32 9.11 10.00 -10.16
CA ASP A 32 10.31 9.21 -9.88
C ASP A 32 10.28 7.83 -10.55
N MET A 33 9.16 7.13 -10.42
CA MET A 33 8.94 5.83 -11.04
C MET A 33 8.84 5.95 -12.56
N ASP A 34 8.15 6.97 -13.06
CA ASP A 34 8.07 7.26 -14.50
C ASP A 34 9.46 7.45 -15.11
N LEU A 35 10.28 8.30 -14.48
CA LEU A 35 11.65 8.52 -14.89
C LEU A 35 12.49 7.24 -14.82
N ALA A 36 12.34 6.45 -13.74
CA ALA A 36 13.08 5.19 -13.58
C ALA A 36 12.74 4.17 -14.67
N VAL A 37 11.45 4.03 -15.04
CA VAL A 37 11.04 3.14 -16.12
C VAL A 37 11.61 3.65 -17.45
N ARG A 38 11.49 4.95 -17.76
CA ARG A 38 12.03 5.53 -19.00
C ARG A 38 13.54 5.37 -19.10
N ALA A 39 14.29 5.64 -18.04
CA ALA A 39 15.74 5.44 -18.01
C ALA A 39 16.09 3.95 -18.19
N SER A 40 15.36 3.03 -17.55
CA SER A 40 15.56 1.59 -17.76
C SER A 40 15.30 1.18 -19.21
N LEU A 41 14.33 1.78 -19.88
CA LEU A 41 14.01 1.55 -21.30
C LEU A 41 15.04 2.15 -22.26
N LYS A 42 15.94 3.01 -21.76
CA LYS A 42 17.12 3.52 -22.49
C LYS A 42 18.38 2.71 -22.20
N GLY A 43 18.30 1.65 -21.38
CA GLY A 43 19.42 0.77 -21.05
C GLY A 43 20.21 1.19 -19.82
N TRP A 44 19.80 2.26 -19.12
CA TRP A 44 20.44 2.66 -17.86
C TRP A 44 20.23 1.59 -16.78
N LYS A 45 21.28 1.42 -15.96
CA LYS A 45 21.29 0.47 -14.85
C LYS A 45 21.22 1.23 -13.53
N PHE A 46 20.44 0.70 -12.59
CA PHE A 46 20.35 1.22 -11.23
C PHE A 46 21.26 0.42 -10.30
N VAL A 47 21.91 1.11 -9.37
CA VAL A 47 22.77 0.53 -8.35
C VAL A 47 22.16 0.84 -7.00
N TYR A 48 21.98 -0.18 -6.16
CA TYR A 48 21.46 -0.01 -4.80
C TYR A 48 22.61 -0.18 -3.80
N LEU A 49 22.85 0.84 -2.98
CA LEU A 49 23.84 0.84 -1.91
C LEU A 49 23.15 0.50 -0.58
N GLY A 50 23.22 -0.77 -0.17
CA GLY A 50 22.55 -1.26 1.05
C GLY A 50 23.18 -0.75 2.36
N ASP A 51 24.46 -0.42 2.32
CA ASP A 51 25.21 -0.01 3.52
C ASP A 51 25.04 1.49 3.84
N LEU A 52 24.59 2.28 2.87
CA LEU A 52 24.39 3.72 3.05
C LEU A 52 23.01 3.99 3.66
N ARG A 53 22.99 4.55 4.87
CA ARG A 53 21.76 4.86 5.59
C ARG A 53 21.45 6.36 5.53
N VAL A 54 20.28 6.71 5.04
CA VAL A 54 19.76 8.09 5.03
C VAL A 54 18.56 8.18 5.95
N LYS A 55 18.57 9.15 6.87
CA LYS A 55 17.43 9.41 7.75
C LYS A 55 16.28 10.00 6.91
N SER A 56 15.09 9.44 7.06
CA SER A 56 13.88 9.91 6.38
C SER A 56 12.79 10.19 7.40
N GLU A 57 11.95 11.17 7.12
CA GLU A 57 10.80 11.51 7.96
C GLU A 57 9.62 10.61 7.60
N LEU A 58 9.04 9.97 8.63
CA LEU A 58 7.83 9.19 8.49
C LEU A 58 6.59 10.08 8.62
N PRO A 59 5.44 9.68 8.04
CA PRO A 59 4.19 10.40 8.24
C PRO A 59 3.84 10.48 9.73
N SER A 60 3.50 11.69 10.19
CA SER A 60 3.24 12.00 11.59
C SER A 60 1.86 11.54 12.07
N THR A 61 0.93 11.32 11.14
CA THR A 61 -0.44 10.88 11.44
C THR A 61 -0.85 9.70 10.56
N PHE A 62 -1.78 8.89 11.04
CA PHE A 62 -2.33 7.78 10.26
C PHE A 62 -3.05 8.28 9.00
N LYS A 63 -3.69 9.44 9.06
CA LYS A 63 -4.33 10.08 7.89
C LYS A 63 -3.29 10.39 6.80
N ALA A 64 -2.16 11.00 7.18
CA ALA A 64 -1.06 11.30 6.26
C ALA A 64 -0.45 10.01 5.68
N PHE A 65 -0.26 8.98 6.51
CA PHE A 65 0.19 7.67 6.06
C PHE A 65 -0.77 7.06 5.02
N ARG A 66 -2.08 7.10 5.24
CA ARG A 66 -3.07 6.60 4.27
C ARG A 66 -3.04 7.36 2.96
N TYR A 67 -2.90 8.68 2.97
CA TYR A 67 -2.74 9.44 1.73
C TYR A 67 -1.46 9.03 0.99
N GLN A 68 -0.35 8.85 1.71
CA GLN A 68 0.90 8.38 1.12
C GLN A 68 0.71 7.00 0.47
N GLN A 69 0.12 6.04 1.18
CA GLN A 69 -0.17 4.70 0.64
C GLN A 69 -1.13 4.74 -0.55
N HIS A 70 -2.13 5.63 -0.53
CA HIS A 70 -3.04 5.81 -1.65
C HIS A 70 -2.27 6.23 -2.90
N ARG A 71 -1.40 7.24 -2.82
CA ARG A 71 -0.59 7.70 -3.95
C ARG A 71 0.37 6.61 -4.43
N TRP A 72 0.99 5.87 -3.52
CA TRP A 72 1.94 4.80 -3.86
C TRP A 72 1.30 3.57 -4.52
N SER A 73 -0.02 3.38 -4.39
CA SER A 73 -0.76 2.32 -5.08
C SER A 73 -1.51 2.83 -6.32
N CYS A 74 -2.10 4.03 -6.25
CA CYS A 74 -2.83 4.67 -7.35
C CYS A 74 -1.87 5.14 -8.47
N GLY A 75 -0.77 5.79 -8.10
CA GLY A 75 0.21 6.34 -9.03
C GLY A 75 0.80 5.30 -9.98
N PRO A 76 1.36 4.17 -9.50
CA PRO A 76 1.91 3.13 -10.37
C PRO A 76 0.86 2.47 -11.26
N ALA A 77 -0.38 2.33 -10.79
CA ALA A 77 -1.48 1.78 -11.58
C ALA A 77 -1.85 2.69 -12.76
N ASN A 78 -1.96 3.99 -12.50
CA ASN A 78 -2.18 5.01 -13.54
C ASN A 78 -0.97 5.08 -14.51
N LEU A 79 0.25 5.06 -13.97
CA LEU A 79 1.47 5.05 -14.75
C LEU A 79 1.55 3.85 -15.69
N PHE A 80 1.18 2.66 -15.21
CA PHE A 80 1.16 1.45 -16.03
C PHE A 80 0.30 1.64 -17.28
N ARG A 81 -0.93 2.14 -17.13
CA ARG A 81 -1.85 2.42 -18.24
C ARG A 81 -1.24 3.39 -19.25
N LYS A 82 -0.63 4.48 -18.78
CA LYS A 82 -0.02 5.51 -19.64
C LYS A 82 1.25 5.04 -20.34
N MET A 83 2.07 4.22 -19.68
CA MET A 83 3.37 3.76 -20.19
C MET A 83 3.32 2.44 -20.94
N LEU A 84 2.24 1.66 -20.86
CA LEU A 84 2.18 0.32 -21.44
C LEU A 84 2.58 0.32 -22.92
N MET A 85 1.99 1.23 -23.71
CA MET A 85 2.33 1.35 -25.14
C MET A 85 3.77 1.83 -25.38
N GLU A 86 4.28 2.73 -24.54
CA GLU A 86 5.69 3.18 -24.62
C GLU A 86 6.66 2.02 -24.36
N ILE A 87 6.36 1.15 -23.40
CA ILE A 87 7.18 -0.02 -23.08
C ILE A 87 7.14 -1.05 -24.22
N VAL A 88 5.95 -1.35 -24.75
CA VAL A 88 5.77 -2.34 -25.83
C VAL A 88 6.48 -1.90 -27.11
N LYS A 89 6.29 -0.64 -27.53
CA LYS A 89 6.85 -0.09 -28.77
C LYS A 89 8.35 0.20 -28.71
N ASN A 90 8.97 0.17 -27.53
CA ASN A 90 10.39 0.49 -27.39
C ASN A 90 11.28 -0.55 -28.12
N GLN A 91 12.09 -0.12 -29.08
CA GLN A 91 12.96 -1.03 -29.84
C GLN A 91 14.36 -1.21 -29.23
N LYS A 92 14.72 -0.45 -28.19
CA LYS A 92 16.06 -0.46 -27.59
C LYS A 92 16.29 -1.60 -26.60
N VAL A 93 15.24 -2.05 -25.92
CA VAL A 93 15.34 -3.10 -24.89
C VAL A 93 14.87 -4.46 -25.39
N THR A 94 15.46 -5.52 -24.84
CA THR A 94 15.09 -6.91 -25.14
C THR A 94 13.64 -7.21 -24.74
N LEU A 95 13.02 -8.17 -25.44
CA LEU A 95 11.67 -8.62 -25.13
C LEU A 95 11.52 -9.08 -23.66
N TRP A 96 12.51 -9.79 -23.14
CA TRP A 96 12.55 -10.22 -21.74
C TRP A 96 12.48 -9.06 -20.75
N LYS A 97 13.18 -7.94 -21.03
CA LYS A 97 13.12 -6.76 -20.17
C LYS A 97 11.72 -6.12 -20.22
N LYS A 98 11.07 -6.10 -21.38
CA LYS A 98 9.68 -5.61 -21.51
C LYS A 98 8.71 -6.46 -20.70
N ILE A 99 8.78 -7.79 -20.86
CA ILE A 99 7.95 -8.73 -20.10
C ILE A 99 8.19 -8.55 -18.61
N TYR A 100 9.45 -8.45 -18.17
CA TYR A 100 9.77 -8.21 -16.77
C TYR A 100 9.14 -6.92 -16.23
N VAL A 101 9.25 -5.81 -16.96
CA VAL A 101 8.70 -4.52 -16.51
C VAL A 101 7.17 -4.56 -16.48
N ILE A 102 6.52 -5.08 -17.51
CA ILE A 102 5.06 -5.16 -17.58
C ILE A 102 4.52 -6.15 -16.53
N TYR A 103 5.00 -7.39 -16.57
CA TYR A 103 4.45 -8.47 -15.75
C TYR A 103 4.94 -8.41 -14.31
N ASN A 104 6.25 -8.49 -14.07
CA ASN A 104 6.77 -8.61 -12.71
C ASN A 104 6.70 -7.26 -11.96
N PHE A 105 7.14 -6.17 -12.60
CA PHE A 105 7.22 -4.87 -11.94
C PHE A 105 5.86 -4.19 -11.79
N PHE A 106 5.04 -4.09 -12.84
CA PHE A 106 3.72 -3.45 -12.74
C PHE A 106 2.61 -4.42 -12.30
N LEU A 107 2.33 -5.47 -13.07
CA LEU A 107 1.18 -6.34 -12.80
C LEU A 107 1.28 -7.07 -11.46
N VAL A 108 2.30 -7.92 -11.28
CA VAL A 108 2.43 -8.74 -10.08
C VAL A 108 2.66 -7.89 -8.84
N ARG A 109 3.68 -7.02 -8.87
CA ARG A 109 4.14 -6.30 -7.67
C ARG A 109 3.27 -5.09 -7.29
N LYS A 110 2.68 -4.38 -8.25
CA LYS A 110 1.97 -3.11 -7.98
C LYS A 110 0.44 -3.22 -8.07
N ILE A 111 -0.08 -4.25 -8.74
CA ILE A 111 -1.53 -4.40 -8.96
C ILE A 111 -2.05 -5.68 -8.30
N ILE A 112 -1.64 -6.85 -8.80
CA ILE A 112 -2.16 -8.16 -8.38
C ILE A 112 -1.87 -8.43 -6.91
N GLY A 113 -0.66 -8.13 -6.42
CA GLY A 113 -0.31 -8.39 -5.03
C GLY A 113 -1.23 -7.70 -4.03
N HIS A 114 -1.63 -6.45 -4.29
CA HIS A 114 -2.57 -5.72 -3.43
C HIS A 114 -3.98 -6.31 -3.50
N ILE A 115 -4.48 -6.52 -4.73
CA ILE A 115 -5.83 -7.05 -4.97
C ILE A 115 -5.98 -8.45 -4.37
N LEU A 116 -5.02 -9.34 -4.65
CA LEU A 116 -5.03 -10.72 -4.16
C LEU A 116 -5.06 -10.77 -2.63
N THR A 117 -4.18 -10.01 -1.97
CA THR A 117 -4.14 -9.95 -0.50
C THR A 117 -5.47 -9.45 0.05
N SER A 118 -6.02 -8.37 -0.51
CA SER A 118 -7.30 -7.83 -0.04
C SER A 118 -8.46 -8.79 -0.24
N VAL A 119 -8.62 -9.35 -1.45
CA VAL A 119 -9.71 -10.29 -1.76
C VAL A 119 -9.59 -11.54 -0.88
N PHE A 120 -8.39 -12.09 -0.75
CA PHE A 120 -8.19 -13.33 -0.02
C PHE A 120 -8.51 -13.19 1.49
N TYR A 121 -7.94 -12.19 2.17
CA TYR A 121 -8.12 -12.03 3.61
C TYR A 121 -9.41 -11.32 4.01
N CYS A 122 -9.92 -10.41 3.19
CA CYS A 122 -11.11 -9.63 3.55
C CYS A 122 -12.41 -10.27 3.04
N LEU A 123 -12.36 -11.12 2.01
CA LEU A 123 -13.55 -11.70 1.38
C LEU A 123 -13.52 -13.23 1.39
N VAL A 124 -12.48 -13.85 0.82
CA VAL A 124 -12.46 -15.32 0.63
C VAL A 124 -12.45 -16.06 1.97
N ILE A 125 -11.49 -15.79 2.86
CA ILE A 125 -11.40 -16.48 4.15
C ILE A 125 -12.71 -16.33 4.97
N PRO A 126 -13.26 -15.11 5.19
CA PRO A 126 -14.53 -14.97 5.89
C PRO A 126 -15.70 -15.68 5.19
N ALA A 127 -15.76 -15.65 3.85
CA ALA A 127 -16.83 -16.29 3.09
C ALA A 127 -16.80 -17.83 3.18
N THR A 128 -15.62 -18.45 3.30
CA THR A 128 -15.52 -19.91 3.39
C THR A 128 -16.19 -20.51 4.63
N VAL A 129 -16.45 -19.70 5.65
CA VAL A 129 -17.21 -20.14 6.83
C VAL A 129 -18.62 -20.61 6.43
N PHE A 130 -19.22 -20.02 5.39
CA PHE A 130 -20.56 -20.39 4.93
C PHE A 130 -20.58 -21.62 4.01
N VAL A 131 -19.42 -22.07 3.52
CA VAL A 131 -19.30 -23.19 2.58
C VAL A 131 -18.28 -24.18 3.13
N PRO A 132 -18.66 -25.03 4.10
CA PRO A 132 -17.75 -25.92 4.81
C PRO A 132 -17.03 -26.93 3.88
N GLU A 133 -17.61 -27.20 2.71
CA GLU A 133 -17.04 -28.05 1.65
C GLU A 133 -15.78 -27.45 1.02
N VAL A 134 -15.63 -26.11 1.06
CA VAL A 134 -14.45 -25.44 0.52
C VAL A 134 -13.34 -25.46 1.56
N GLU A 135 -12.36 -26.33 1.34
CA GLU A 135 -11.15 -26.35 2.15
C GLU A 135 -10.09 -25.43 1.54
N ILE A 136 -9.77 -24.34 2.27
CA ILE A 136 -8.60 -23.53 1.90
C ILE A 136 -7.34 -24.30 2.30
N PRO A 137 -6.41 -24.53 1.37
CA PRO A 137 -5.16 -25.21 1.70
C PRO A 137 -4.36 -24.44 2.75
N ARG A 138 -3.92 -25.13 3.81
CA ARG A 138 -3.14 -24.56 4.93
C ARG A 138 -1.87 -23.83 4.48
N TRP A 139 -1.26 -24.30 3.41
CA TRP A 139 -0.08 -23.66 2.86
C TRP A 139 -0.35 -22.25 2.32
N GLY A 140 -1.55 -22.00 1.79
CA GLY A 140 -1.92 -20.72 1.20
C GLY A 140 -2.23 -19.64 2.23
N TYR A 141 -3.03 -19.97 3.25
CA TYR A 141 -3.49 -18.97 4.24
C TYR A 141 -2.63 -18.90 5.51
N PHE A 142 -1.83 -19.92 5.81
CA PHE A 142 -1.04 -19.96 7.04
C PHE A 142 0.47 -20.03 6.77
N TYR A 143 0.97 -21.00 5.99
CA TYR A 143 2.42 -21.17 5.84
C TYR A 143 3.08 -20.05 5.03
N ILE A 144 2.61 -19.76 3.81
CA ILE A 144 3.20 -18.69 2.97
C ILE A 144 3.20 -17.33 3.71
N PRO A 145 2.08 -16.87 4.29
CA PRO A 145 2.02 -15.58 4.98
C PRO A 145 2.91 -15.53 6.22
N THR A 146 2.97 -16.62 6.99
CA THR A 146 3.85 -16.73 8.17
C THR A 146 5.31 -16.65 7.78
N VAL A 147 5.73 -17.37 6.74
CA VAL A 147 7.11 -17.33 6.25
C VAL A 147 7.48 -15.93 5.77
N ILE A 148 6.60 -15.28 4.97
CA ILE A 148 6.83 -13.89 4.52
C ILE A 148 6.96 -12.94 5.71
N THR A 149 6.08 -13.09 6.71
CA THR A 149 6.08 -12.25 7.91
C THR A 149 7.34 -12.44 8.74
N LEU A 150 7.80 -13.67 8.93
CA LEU A 150 9.03 -13.98 9.64
C LEU A 150 10.26 -13.44 8.91
N LEU A 151 10.33 -13.60 7.58
CA LEU A 151 11.41 -13.04 6.77
C LEU A 151 11.47 -11.51 6.89
N ASN A 152 10.32 -10.82 6.91
CA ASN A 152 10.27 -9.37 7.14
C ASN A 152 10.69 -8.99 8.57
N ALA A 153 10.31 -9.80 9.56
CA ALA A 153 10.65 -9.56 10.97
C ALA A 153 12.15 -9.73 11.26
N VAL A 154 12.84 -10.63 10.56
CA VAL A 154 14.31 -10.79 10.64
C VAL A 154 15.04 -9.50 10.27
N GLY A 155 14.50 -8.70 9.35
CA GLY A 155 15.07 -7.40 8.99
C GLY A 155 14.93 -6.33 10.09
N THR A 156 14.04 -6.52 11.06
CA THR A 156 13.74 -5.55 12.13
C THR A 156 13.48 -6.23 13.49
N PRO A 157 14.49 -6.94 14.08
CA PRO A 157 14.28 -7.80 15.24
C PRO A 157 13.73 -7.07 16.47
N ARG A 158 14.05 -5.78 16.63
CA ARG A 158 13.55 -4.93 17.73
C ARG A 158 12.02 -4.79 17.74
N SER A 159 11.36 -4.97 16.60
CA SER A 159 9.92 -4.78 16.43
C SER A 159 9.14 -6.09 16.40
N PHE A 160 9.76 -7.22 16.76
CA PHE A 160 9.12 -8.55 16.67
C PHE A 160 7.81 -8.63 17.47
N HIS A 161 7.74 -7.96 18.62
CA HIS A 161 6.53 -7.90 19.45
C HIS A 161 5.32 -7.23 18.76
N LEU A 162 5.53 -6.51 17.65
CA LEU A 162 4.46 -5.84 16.88
C LEU A 162 3.97 -6.68 15.69
N VAL A 163 4.52 -7.86 15.46
CA VAL A 163 4.24 -8.67 14.25
C VAL A 163 2.77 -9.00 14.09
N ILE A 164 2.08 -9.40 15.17
CA ILE A 164 0.64 -9.73 15.11
C ILE A 164 -0.18 -8.50 14.71
N PHE A 165 0.09 -7.35 15.33
CA PHE A 165 -0.57 -6.09 15.00
C PHE A 165 -0.27 -5.65 13.57
N TRP A 166 0.97 -5.85 13.11
CA TRP A 166 1.37 -5.54 11.75
C TRP A 166 0.63 -6.39 10.72
N VAL A 167 0.46 -7.70 10.93
CA VAL A 167 -0.31 -8.57 10.02
C VAL A 167 -1.76 -8.11 9.91
N LEU A 168 -2.42 -7.86 11.03
CA LEU A 168 -3.81 -7.38 11.05
C LEU A 168 -3.93 -6.02 10.35
N PHE A 169 -2.98 -5.12 10.59
CA PHE A 169 -2.92 -3.81 9.98
C PHE A 169 -2.65 -3.86 8.47
N GLU A 170 -1.74 -4.71 8.00
CA GLU A 170 -1.45 -4.91 6.59
C GLU A 170 -2.67 -5.43 5.83
N ASN A 171 -3.47 -6.30 6.46
CA ASN A 171 -4.75 -6.74 5.90
C ASN A 171 -5.74 -5.58 5.73
N VAL A 172 -5.86 -4.68 6.72
CA VAL A 172 -6.67 -3.47 6.59
C VAL A 172 -6.13 -2.56 5.47
N MET A 173 -4.81 -2.35 5.43
CA MET A 173 -4.18 -1.51 4.41
C MET A 173 -4.20 -2.14 3.02
N SER A 174 -4.33 -3.46 2.90
CA SER A 174 -4.49 -4.14 1.61
C SER A 174 -5.78 -3.71 0.91
N LEU A 175 -6.87 -3.50 1.65
CA LEU A 175 -8.14 -2.99 1.13
C LEU A 175 -8.01 -1.54 0.65
N HIS A 176 -7.34 -0.70 1.44
CA HIS A 176 -7.07 0.69 1.04
C HIS A 176 -6.21 0.78 -0.22
N ARG A 177 -5.13 -0.01 -0.29
CA ARG A 177 -4.25 -0.08 -1.46
C ARG A 177 -4.98 -0.62 -2.68
N THR A 178 -5.83 -1.63 -2.53
CA THR A 178 -6.67 -2.19 -3.60
C THR A 178 -7.62 -1.14 -4.16
N LYS A 179 -8.35 -0.42 -3.30
CA LYS A 179 -9.20 0.71 -3.72
C LYS A 179 -8.39 1.75 -4.50
N ALA A 180 -7.22 2.12 -4.01
CA ALA A 180 -6.33 3.07 -4.68
C ALA A 180 -5.85 2.57 -6.05
N THR A 181 -5.48 1.29 -6.17
CA THR A 181 -5.09 0.65 -7.43
C THR A 181 -6.24 0.71 -8.44
N PHE A 182 -7.47 0.38 -8.05
CA PHE A 182 -8.64 0.50 -8.94
C PHE A 182 -8.90 1.94 -9.37
N SER A 183 -8.81 2.92 -8.44
CA SER A 183 -8.92 4.34 -8.79
C SER A 183 -7.87 4.75 -9.83
N GLY A 184 -6.62 4.27 -9.70
CA GLY A 184 -5.55 4.56 -10.64
C GLY A 184 -5.74 3.89 -12.01
N LEU A 185 -6.21 2.64 -12.06
CA LEU A 185 -6.46 1.92 -13.31
C LEU A 185 -7.64 2.49 -14.12
N LEU A 186 -8.69 2.90 -13.41
CA LEU A 186 -9.94 3.39 -13.99
C LEU A 186 -9.96 4.92 -14.16
N GLU A 187 -8.89 5.61 -13.76
CA GLU A 187 -8.81 7.08 -13.74
C GLU A 187 -9.98 7.74 -12.96
N LEU A 188 -10.49 7.04 -11.93
CA LEU A 188 -11.64 7.49 -11.14
C LEU A 188 -11.21 8.48 -10.05
N GLY A 189 -11.75 9.71 -10.11
CA GLY A 189 -11.61 10.72 -9.06
C GLY A 189 -10.26 11.45 -9.04
N ARG A 190 -9.78 11.78 -7.83
CA ARG A 190 -8.60 12.62 -7.52
C ARG A 190 -7.26 11.93 -7.80
N VAL A 191 -7.12 11.23 -8.93
CA VAL A 191 -5.93 10.42 -9.30
C VAL A 191 -4.65 11.27 -9.42
N ASN A 192 -4.79 12.54 -9.79
CA ASN A 192 -3.68 13.48 -9.91
C ASN A 192 -3.58 14.48 -8.74
N GLU A 193 -4.44 14.37 -7.72
CA GLU A 193 -4.40 15.31 -6.60
C GLU A 193 -3.23 14.99 -5.68
N TRP A 194 -2.20 15.84 -5.74
CA TRP A 194 -1.07 15.75 -4.85
C TRP A 194 -1.42 16.36 -3.50
N VAL A 195 -1.90 15.53 -2.57
CA VAL A 195 -2.00 15.91 -1.16
C VAL A 195 -0.62 15.78 -0.53
N VAL A 196 -0.02 16.90 -0.13
CA VAL A 196 1.28 16.93 0.56
C VAL A 196 1.16 16.12 1.86
N THR A 197 2.05 15.15 2.04
CA THR A 197 2.12 14.38 3.28
C THR A 197 2.65 15.30 4.37
N GLU A 198 1.80 15.65 5.34
CA GLU A 198 2.21 16.48 6.47
C GLU A 198 3.36 15.80 7.22
N LYS A 199 4.48 16.51 7.34
CA LYS A 199 5.66 16.09 8.10
C LYS A 199 5.64 16.69 9.49
N LEU A 200 6.38 16.11 10.43
CA LEU A 200 6.42 16.56 11.82
C LEU A 200 6.79 18.05 11.95
N GLY A 201 7.76 18.52 11.16
CA GLY A 201 8.19 19.92 11.16
C GLY A 201 7.12 20.92 10.70
N ASP A 202 6.24 20.53 9.79
CA ASP A 202 5.16 21.40 9.28
C ASP A 202 4.04 21.56 10.31
N ILE A 203 3.74 20.50 11.08
CA ILE A 203 2.74 20.53 12.15
C ILE A 203 3.19 21.42 13.31
N LEU A 204 4.49 21.40 13.66
CA LEU A 204 5.06 22.29 14.68
C LEU A 204 4.90 23.77 14.28
N LYS A 205 5.11 24.10 12.99
CA LYS A 205 4.85 25.45 12.46
C LYS A 205 3.36 25.83 12.51
N MET A 206 2.45 24.91 12.18
CA MET A 206 1.00 25.16 12.24
C MET A 206 0.46 25.32 13.68
N LYS A 207 1.10 24.65 14.67
CA LYS A 207 0.75 24.74 16.09
C LYS A 207 1.08 26.10 16.70
N VAL A 208 2.05 26.83 16.13
CA VAL A 208 2.34 28.23 16.48
C VAL A 208 1.25 29.18 15.95
N GLN A 209 0.52 28.82 14.89
CA GLN A 209 -0.40 29.71 14.20
C GLN A 209 -1.90 29.54 14.56
N SER A 210 -2.32 28.51 15.32
CA SER A 210 -3.75 28.22 15.48
C SER A 210 -4.20 27.82 16.89
N LYS A 211 -4.44 28.81 17.75
CA LYS A 211 -5.43 28.74 18.84
C LYS A 211 -6.76 29.30 18.34
N VAL A 212 -7.65 28.49 17.74
CA VAL A 212 -9.08 28.83 17.63
C VAL A 212 -9.96 27.58 17.71
N THR A 213 -10.91 27.66 18.65
CA THR A 213 -11.93 26.70 19.05
C THR A 213 -13.10 26.62 18.05
N LYS A 214 -13.77 25.45 17.99
CA LYS A 214 -15.07 25.08 17.33
C LYS A 214 -15.01 24.27 16.02
N LYS A 215 -15.17 22.94 16.13
CA LYS A 215 -16.00 22.04 15.27
C LYS A 215 -15.76 20.57 15.65
N LEU A 216 -16.55 20.04 16.60
CA LEU A 216 -16.44 18.63 17.02
C LEU A 216 -17.40 17.71 16.23
N ARG A 217 -18.62 18.17 15.93
CA ARG A 217 -19.72 17.31 15.40
C ARG A 217 -19.65 17.02 13.89
N MET A 218 -19.23 17.98 13.07
CA MET A 218 -19.01 17.78 11.62
C MET A 218 -17.73 16.99 11.31
N ARG A 219 -16.81 16.90 12.28
CA ARG A 219 -15.50 16.24 12.12
C ARG A 219 -15.58 14.71 12.22
N ILE A 220 -16.61 14.18 12.88
CA ILE A 220 -16.72 12.73 13.12
C ILE A 220 -17.15 12.01 11.84
N ARG A 221 -18.18 12.50 11.13
CA ARG A 221 -18.68 11.86 9.89
C ARG A 221 -17.64 11.85 8.76
N GLU A 222 -16.82 12.91 8.65
CA GLU A 222 -15.72 12.98 7.69
C GLU A 222 -14.51 12.08 8.05
N ARG A 223 -14.46 11.57 9.29
CA ARG A 223 -13.41 10.66 9.78
C ARG A 223 -13.80 9.18 9.66
N LEU A 224 -15.10 8.88 9.65
CA LEU A 224 -15.57 7.51 9.53
C LEU A 224 -15.29 6.97 8.14
N GLN A 225 -14.67 5.80 8.09
CA GLN A 225 -14.34 5.09 6.86
C GLN A 225 -15.37 3.98 6.67
N LEU A 226 -16.48 4.33 6.01
CA LEU A 226 -17.67 3.48 5.90
C LEU A 226 -17.38 2.11 5.27
N LEU A 227 -16.44 2.04 4.34
CA LEU A 227 -16.09 0.79 3.66
C LEU A 227 -15.38 -0.17 4.60
N GLU A 228 -14.43 0.33 5.39
CA GLU A 228 -13.71 -0.42 6.41
C GLU A 228 -14.64 -0.86 7.53
N LEU A 229 -15.60 -0.01 7.93
CA LEU A 229 -16.66 -0.37 8.88
C LEU A 229 -17.59 -1.45 8.31
N GLY A 230 -17.94 -1.37 7.03
CA GLY A 230 -18.72 -2.40 6.34
C GLY A 230 -18.00 -3.75 6.31
N VAL A 231 -16.70 -3.75 5.99
CA VAL A 231 -15.86 -4.96 6.04
C VAL A 231 -15.70 -5.46 7.47
N ALA A 232 -15.55 -4.59 8.47
CA ALA A 232 -15.53 -4.99 9.88
C ALA A 232 -16.81 -5.73 10.28
N ALA A 233 -17.98 -5.18 9.92
CA ALA A 233 -19.28 -5.78 10.22
C ALA A 233 -19.46 -7.13 9.50
N TYR A 234 -19.06 -7.21 8.23
CA TYR A 234 -19.06 -8.45 7.46
C TYR A 234 -18.19 -9.54 8.11
N ILE A 235 -16.93 -9.23 8.42
CA ILE A 235 -16.01 -10.19 9.06
C ILE A 235 -16.50 -10.57 10.46
N PHE A 236 -17.09 -9.64 11.21
CA PHE A 236 -17.68 -9.92 12.52
C PHE A 236 -18.83 -10.92 12.41
N PHE A 237 -19.70 -10.75 11.42
CA PHE A 237 -20.80 -11.66 11.15
C PHE A 237 -20.29 -13.06 10.78
N CYS A 238 -19.29 -13.15 9.89
CA CYS A 238 -18.62 -14.42 9.57
C CYS A 238 -17.98 -15.09 10.80
N GLY A 239 -17.30 -14.31 11.65
CA GLY A 239 -16.70 -14.83 12.89
C GLY A 239 -17.73 -15.31 13.90
N SER A 240 -18.86 -14.61 14.02
CA SER A 240 -19.98 -15.02 14.88
C SER A 240 -20.64 -16.31 14.37
N TYR A 241 -20.78 -16.45 13.05
CA TYR A 241 -21.28 -17.67 12.44
C TYR A 241 -20.31 -18.85 12.65
N ASP A 242 -19.00 -18.65 12.45
CA ASP A 242 -17.99 -19.69 12.71
C ASP A 242 -17.94 -20.10 14.19
N LEU A 243 -18.18 -19.18 15.11
CA LEU A 243 -18.23 -19.49 16.54
C LEU A 243 -19.40 -20.42 16.89
N LEU A 244 -20.55 -20.25 16.23
CA LEU A 244 -21.78 -21.01 16.52
C LEU A 244 -21.85 -22.34 15.75
N PHE A 245 -21.39 -22.36 14.49
CA PHE A 245 -21.60 -23.48 13.56
C PHE A 245 -20.28 -24.04 13.00
N GLY A 246 -19.17 -23.34 13.19
CA GLY A 246 -17.88 -23.68 12.60
C GLY A 246 -17.17 -24.82 13.33
N LYS A 247 -16.38 -25.57 12.55
CA LYS A 247 -15.56 -26.69 13.06
C LYS A 247 -14.06 -26.37 13.09
N ARG A 248 -13.64 -25.25 12.49
CA ARG A 248 -12.22 -24.96 12.14
C ARG A 248 -11.59 -23.80 12.92
N TYR A 249 -12.29 -23.27 13.95
CA TYR A 249 -11.80 -22.24 14.87
C TYR A 249 -11.25 -20.97 14.18
N TYR A 250 -11.74 -20.63 12.98
CA TYR A 250 -11.32 -19.43 12.26
C TYR A 250 -11.80 -18.14 12.94
N TYR A 251 -12.84 -18.24 13.78
CA TYR A 251 -13.42 -17.12 14.51
C TYR A 251 -12.38 -16.31 15.29
N VAL A 252 -11.31 -16.93 15.82
CA VAL A 252 -10.25 -16.21 16.56
C VAL A 252 -9.58 -15.17 15.65
N PHE A 253 -9.16 -15.60 14.45
CA PHE A 253 -8.57 -14.71 13.46
C PHE A 253 -9.59 -13.69 12.96
N LEU A 254 -10.82 -14.12 12.67
CA LEU A 254 -11.87 -13.25 12.13
C LEU A 254 -12.25 -12.14 13.12
N PHE A 255 -12.37 -12.43 14.42
CA PHE A 255 -12.65 -11.40 15.41
C PHE A 255 -11.48 -10.43 15.58
N MET A 256 -10.23 -10.92 15.63
CA MET A 256 -9.06 -10.04 15.66
C MET A 256 -9.01 -9.12 14.44
N GLN A 257 -9.30 -9.66 13.25
CA GLN A 257 -9.33 -8.91 12.00
C GLN A 257 -10.48 -7.90 11.96
N SER A 258 -11.67 -8.28 12.42
CA SER A 258 -12.83 -7.38 12.52
C SER A 258 -12.55 -6.21 13.46
N ILE A 259 -11.95 -6.46 14.63
CA ILE A 259 -11.54 -5.40 15.58
C ILE A 259 -10.55 -4.45 14.91
N ALA A 260 -9.55 -4.96 14.18
CA ALA A 260 -8.59 -4.11 13.47
C ALA A 260 -9.27 -3.21 12.42
N PHE A 261 -10.18 -3.75 11.62
CA PHE A 261 -10.97 -2.97 10.65
C PHE A 261 -11.87 -1.94 11.33
N PHE A 262 -12.49 -2.30 12.45
CA PHE A 262 -13.34 -1.38 13.21
C PHE A 262 -12.52 -0.22 13.78
N VAL A 263 -11.42 -0.51 14.46
CA VAL A 263 -10.53 0.50 15.07
C VAL A 263 -10.01 1.47 14.01
N VAL A 264 -9.57 0.97 12.86
CA VAL A 264 -9.15 1.82 11.73
C VAL A 264 -10.35 2.60 11.15
N GLY A 265 -11.49 1.94 10.98
CA GLY A 265 -12.69 2.49 10.35
C GLY A 265 -13.34 3.63 11.12
N VAL A 266 -13.26 3.63 12.45
CA VAL A 266 -13.75 4.75 13.28
C VAL A 266 -12.83 5.98 13.14
N GLY A 267 -11.56 5.79 12.76
CA GLY A 267 -10.66 6.90 12.39
C GLY A 267 -10.04 7.65 13.57
N PHE A 268 -9.97 7.04 14.77
CA PHE A 268 -9.29 7.62 15.94
C PHE A 268 -7.79 7.26 16.04
N VAL A 269 -7.33 6.31 15.23
CA VAL A 269 -5.93 5.83 15.23
C VAL A 269 -4.97 6.91 14.74
N GLY A 270 -3.83 7.06 15.42
CA GLY A 270 -2.69 7.88 14.96
C GLY A 270 -3.04 9.36 14.75
N THR A 271 -3.91 9.91 15.60
CA THR A 271 -4.34 11.33 15.57
C THR A 271 -3.51 12.24 16.48
N LEU A 272 -2.80 11.66 17.44
CA LEU A 272 -1.90 12.37 18.34
C LEU A 272 -0.50 12.37 17.74
N VAL A 273 0.04 13.58 17.55
CA VAL A 273 1.43 13.77 17.18
C VAL A 273 2.23 13.84 18.49
N PRO A 274 3.19 12.94 18.73
CA PRO A 274 4.05 13.04 19.91
C PRO A 274 4.78 14.39 19.88
N ASN A 275 4.72 15.12 20.99
CA ASN A 275 5.46 16.39 21.17
C ASN A 275 6.96 16.11 21.28
#